data_AF-F3ZFF7-F1
#
_entry.id   AF-F3ZFF7-F1
#
_cell.length_a   1.000
_cell.length_b   1.000
_cell.length_c   1.000
_cell.angle_alpha   90.00
_cell.angle_beta   90.00
_cell.angle_gamma   90.00
#
_symmetry.space_group_name_H-M   'P 1'
#
loop_
_entity.id
_entity.type
_entity.pdbx_description
1 polymer ?
#
loop_
_entity_poly.entity_id
_entity_poly.type
_entity_poly.pdbx_seq_one_letter_code
_entity_poly.pdbx_strand_id
1 'polypeptide(L)' 'MPVKTLYQWRHRRTGPTVHKVGRHLRYRWGEVDAWLDE' A
#
# COMPACT_ATOMS: atom_id res chain seq x y z
N MET A 1 4.20 10.51 0.94
CA MET A 1 4.64 9.44 0.02
C MET A 1 4.27 9.79 -1.41
N PRO A 2 5.20 9.73 -2.37
CA PRO A 2 4.90 10.00 -3.78
C PRO A 2 3.87 8.99 -4.30
N VAL A 3 2.81 9.46 -4.96
CA VAL A 3 1.76 8.61 -5.55
C VAL A 3 2.36 7.59 -6.54
N LYS A 4 3.46 7.96 -7.20
CA LYS A 4 4.19 7.10 -8.15
C LYS A 4 4.68 5.78 -7.53
N THR A 5 5.08 5.80 -6.26
CA THR A 5 5.59 4.63 -5.54
C THR A 5 4.46 3.62 -5.22
N LEU A 6 3.29 4.11 -4.82
CA LEU A 6 2.11 3.28 -4.56
C LEU A 6 1.64 2.51 -5.80
N TYR A 7 1.67 3.14 -6.97
CA TYR A 7 1.36 2.44 -8.24
C TYR A 7 2.40 1.37 -8.57
N GLN A 8 3.67 1.60 -8.24
CA GLN A 8 4.75 0.65 -8.48
C GLN A 8 4.61 -0.61 -7.61
N TRP A 9 4.20 -0.47 -6.35
CA TRP A 9 3.89 -1.59 -5.44
C TRP A 9 2.74 -2.46 -5.95
N ARG A 10 1.65 -1.81 -6.40
CA ARG A 10 0.52 -2.54 -7.00
C ARG A 10 0.92 -3.27 -8.28
N HIS A 11 1.78 -2.69 -9.11
CA HIS A 11 2.25 -3.33 -10.34
C HIS A 11 3.16 -4.53 -10.05
N ARG A 12 4.05 -4.41 -9.07
CA ARG A 12 5.00 -5.47 -8.69
C ARG A 12 4.41 -6.52 -7.73
N ARG A 13 3.14 -6.35 -7.32
CA ARG A 13 2.46 -7.17 -6.29
C ARG A 13 3.27 -7.29 -5.00
N THR A 14 4.08 -6.27 -4.70
CA THR A 14 4.95 -6.19 -3.53
C THR A 14 4.54 -4.95 -2.76
N GLY A 15 4.16 -5.12 -1.50
CA GLY A 15 3.73 -4.00 -0.68
C GLY A 15 2.83 -4.39 0.49
N PRO A 16 2.39 -3.38 1.26
CA PRO A 16 1.61 -3.56 2.47
C PRO A 16 0.20 -4.07 2.17
N THR A 17 -0.43 -4.62 3.20
CA THR A 17 -1.81 -5.14 3.14
C THR A 17 -2.77 -4.10 2.59
N VAL A 18 -3.60 -4.53 1.64
CA VAL A 18 -4.58 -3.66 0.99
C VAL A 18 -5.94 -3.84 1.64
N HIS A 19 -6.55 -2.73 2.05
CA HIS A 19 -7.92 -2.74 2.58
C HIS A 19 -8.92 -2.32 1.51
N LYS A 20 -9.93 -3.15 1.30
CA LYS A 20 -11.04 -2.83 0.40
C LYS A 20 -12.11 -2.06 1.16
N VAL A 21 -12.23 -0.77 0.85
CA VAL A 21 -13.26 0.12 1.42
C VAL A 21 -14.22 0.53 0.31
N GLY A 22 -15.32 -0.21 0.19
CA GLY A 22 -16.27 -0.05 -0.91
C GLY A 22 -15.60 -0.29 -2.27
N ARG A 23 -15.66 0.71 -3.16
CA ARG A 23 -14.99 0.68 -4.48
C ARG A 23 -13.50 1.03 -4.42
N HIS A 24 -13.00 1.55 -3.31
CA HIS A 24 -11.62 2.04 -3.22
C HIS A 24 -10.74 1.07 -2.44
N LEU A 25 -9.53 0.86 -2.96
CA LEU A 25 -8.46 0.23 -2.22
C LEU A 25 -7.73 1.30 -1.42
N ARG A 26 -7.60 1.09 -0.12
CA ARG A 26 -6.90 1.99 0.79
C ARG A 26 -5.76 1.25 1.48
N TYR A 27 -4.70 2.00 1.72
CA TYR A 27 -3.56 1.58 2.52
C TYR A 27 -3.63 2.33 3.84
N ARG A 28 -3.49 1.61 4.95
CA ARG A 28 -3.34 2.24 6.26
C ARG A 28 -1.87 2.58 6.47
N TRP A 29 -1.60 3.77 7.00
CA TRP A 29 -0.23 4.21 7.25
C TRP A 29 0.55 3.26 8.17
N GLY A 30 -0.05 2.76 9.25
CA GLY A 30 0.64 1.83 10.16
C GLY A 30 1.03 0.49 9.52
N GLU A 31 0.31 0.03 8.50
CA GLU A 31 0.70 -1.19 7.76
C GLU A 31 1.76 -0.90 6.71
N VAL A 32 1.77 0.30 6.15
CA VAL A 32 2.87 0.77 5.29
C VAL A 32 4.14 0.86 6.11
N ASP A 33 4.07 1.38 7.34
CA ASP A 33 5.18 1.50 8.27
C ASP A 33 5.71 0.11 8.67
N ALA A 34 4.83 -0.78 9.12
CA ALA A 34 5.21 -2.14 9.49
C ALA A 34 5.84 -2.95 8.33
N TRP A 35 5.40 -2.71 7.08
CA TRP A 35 6.01 -3.31 5.90
C TRP A 35 7.37 -2.70 5.52
N LEU A 36 7.61 -1.42 5.86
CA LEU A 36 8.91 -0.78 5.64
C LEU A 36 9.94 -1.17 6.70
N ASP A 37 9.47 -1.53 7.91
CA ASP A 37 10.30 -1.98 9.03
C ASP A 37 10.68 -3.47 8.97
N GLU A 38 10.17 -4.23 7.99
CA GLU A 38 10.46 -5.65 7.72
C GLU A 38 11.43 -5.83 6.54
#